data_AF-A0AAN9BFE4-F1
#
_entry.id   AF-A0AAN9BFE4-F1
#
_cell.length_a   1.000
_cell.length_b   1.000
_cell.length_c   1.000
_cell.angle_alpha   90.00
_cell.angle_beta   90.00
_cell.angle_gamma   90.00
#
_symmetry.space_group_name_H-M   'P 1'
#
loop_
_entity.id
_entity.type
_entity.pdbx_description
1 polymer ?
#
loop_
_entity_poly.entity_id
_entity_poly.type
_entity_poly.pdbx_seq_one_letter_code
_entity_poly.pdbx_strand_id
1 'polypeptide(L)'
;MVNEAEKYREADEKQKQRVDSRNKLEAYVFSVRQAVNDGGDKLSQDDKDNVNKICEEALSWLDSNSLAEKEEFDDKLHEVQRQCSPLMSKMHGQGQGQGAAGGPQGGQRGDGPTVEEVD
;
A
#
# COMPACT_ATOMS: atom_id res chain seq x y z
N MET A 1 -9.89 18.63 36.36
CA MET A 1 -10.04 19.46 35.14
C MET A 1 -8.89 19.32 34.14
N VAL A 2 -7.65 19.76 34.41
CA VAL A 2 -6.53 19.59 33.45
C VAL A 2 -6.16 18.10 33.25
N ASN A 3 -6.06 17.32 34.34
CA ASN A 3 -5.82 15.87 34.27
C ASN A 3 -6.93 15.07 33.57
N GLU A 4 -8.20 15.51 33.65
CA GLU A 4 -9.28 14.88 32.89
C GLU A 4 -9.16 15.21 31.40
N ALA A 5 -8.88 16.47 31.05
CA ALA A 5 -8.75 16.89 29.66
C ALA A 5 -7.56 16.23 28.92
N GLU A 6 -6.50 15.87 29.64
CA GLU A 6 -5.38 15.08 29.09
C GLU A 6 -5.76 13.60 28.92
N LYS A 7 -6.42 13.00 29.91
CA LYS A 7 -6.89 11.61 29.82
C LYS A 7 -7.88 11.38 28.66
N TYR A 8 -8.80 12.31 28.43
CA TYR A 8 -9.71 12.23 27.28
C TYR A 8 -8.95 12.34 25.95
N ARG A 9 -7.98 13.27 25.85
CA ARG A 9 -7.14 13.41 24.66
C ARG A 9 -6.35 12.14 24.34
N GLU A 10 -5.72 11.51 25.34
CA GLU A 10 -4.99 10.26 25.12
C GLU A 10 -5.91 9.11 24.70
N ALA A 11 -7.11 9.01 25.29
CA ALA A 11 -8.08 7.99 24.92
C ALA A 11 -8.59 8.18 23.49
N ASP A 12 -8.93 9.41 23.10
CA ASP A 12 -9.35 9.76 21.75
C ASP A 12 -8.24 9.46 20.73
N GLU A 13 -6.99 9.80 21.06
CA GLU A 13 -5.85 9.53 20.17
C GLU A 13 -5.61 8.02 19.99
N LYS A 14 -5.68 7.22 21.06
CA LYS A 14 -5.56 5.76 20.96
C LYS A 14 -6.67 5.16 20.10
N GLN A 15 -7.91 5.59 20.30
CA GLN A 15 -9.03 5.11 19.48
C GLN A 15 -8.84 5.48 18.01
N LYS A 16 -8.40 6.72 17.72
CA LYS A 16 -8.10 7.16 16.36
C LYS A 16 -7.00 6.31 15.73
N GLN A 17 -5.87 6.11 16.41
CA GLN A 17 -4.76 5.31 15.89
C GLN A 17 -5.17 3.87 15.60
N ARG A 18 -5.98 3.27 16.48
CA ARG A 18 -6.53 1.92 16.29
C ARG A 18 -7.41 1.82 15.04
N VAL A 19 -8.32 2.80 14.86
CA VAL A 19 -9.17 2.88 13.66
C VAL A 19 -8.35 3.09 12.41
N ASP A 20 -7.33 3.95 12.44
CA ASP A 20 -6.44 4.19 11.32
C ASP A 20 -5.66 2.92 10.94
N SER A 21 -5.14 2.15 11.90
CA SER A 21 -4.45 0.88 11.64
C SER A 21 -5.40 -0.18 11.07
N ARG A 22 -6.63 -0.30 11.59
CA ARG A 22 -7.67 -1.16 11.01
C ARG A 22 -7.95 -0.80 9.54
N ASN A 23 -8.15 0.49 9.27
CA ASN A 23 -8.44 0.98 7.92
C ASN A 23 -7.27 0.75 6.96
N LYS A 24 -6.02 0.85 7.43
CA LYS A 24 -4.83 0.52 6.62
C LYS A 24 -4.80 -0.96 6.24
N LEU A 25 -5.07 -1.86 7.17
CA LEU A 25 -5.16 -3.30 6.89
C LEU A 25 -6.25 -3.59 5.86
N GLU A 26 -7.45 -3.07 6.09
CA GLU A 26 -8.59 -3.25 5.18
C GLU A 26 -8.29 -2.70 3.77
N ALA A 27 -7.79 -1.47 3.68
CA ALA A 27 -7.42 -0.85 2.41
C ALA A 27 -6.32 -1.63 1.67
N TYR A 28 -5.32 -2.14 2.40
CA TYR A 28 -4.26 -2.97 1.80
C TYR A 28 -4.82 -4.27 1.22
N VAL A 29 -5.66 -4.98 1.99
CA VAL A 29 -6.29 -6.23 1.55
C VAL A 29 -7.14 -6.03 0.30
N PHE A 30 -7.94 -4.96 0.25
CA PHE A 30 -8.71 -4.63 -0.95
C PHE A 30 -7.83 -4.27 -2.14
N SER A 31 -6.77 -3.47 -1.92
CA SER A 31 -5.82 -3.12 -2.98
C SER A 31 -5.12 -4.35 -3.56
N VAL A 32 -4.70 -5.30 -2.72
CA VAL A 32 -4.10 -6.56 -3.17
C VAL A 32 -5.11 -7.40 -3.95
N ARG A 33 -6.33 -7.56 -3.43
CA ARG A 33 -7.38 -8.32 -4.12
C ARG A 33 -7.66 -7.76 -5.51
N GLN A 34 -7.74 -6.43 -5.63
CA GLN A 34 -7.91 -5.77 -6.92
C GLN A 34 -6.69 -6.00 -7.83
N ALA A 35 -5.47 -5.81 -7.31
CA ALA A 35 -4.23 -6.02 -8.07
C ALA A 35 -4.12 -7.44 -8.64
N VAL A 36 -4.54 -8.46 -7.89
CA VAL A 36 -4.53 -9.86 -8.35
C VAL A 36 -5.60 -10.13 -9.40
N ASN A 37 -6.78 -9.52 -9.27
CA ASN A 37 -7.84 -9.64 -10.25
C ASN A 37 -7.45 -8.96 -11.58
N ASP A 38 -6.86 -7.76 -11.50
CA ASP A 38 -6.37 -7.00 -12.64
C ASP A 38 -5.08 -7.61 -13.24
N GLY A 39 -4.31 -8.34 -12.41
CA GLY A 39 -3.05 -9.00 -12.77
C GLY A 39 -3.21 -10.14 -13.79
N GLY A 40 -4.44 -10.57 -14.08
CA GLY A 40 -4.81 -11.33 -15.28
C GLY A 40 -3.86 -12.50 -15.56
N ASP A 41 -3.29 -12.53 -16.77
CA ASP A 41 -2.45 -13.64 -17.27
C ASP A 41 -1.02 -13.69 -16.67
N LYS A 42 -0.63 -12.70 -15.84
CA LYS A 42 0.71 -12.65 -15.24
C LYS A 42 0.86 -13.56 -14.02
N LEU A 43 -0.26 -14.01 -13.45
CA LEU A 43 -0.31 -14.86 -12.28
C LEU A 43 -0.99 -16.17 -12.63
N SER A 44 -0.44 -17.27 -12.12
CA SER A 44 -1.08 -18.59 -12.23
C SER A 44 -2.40 -18.61 -11.46
N GLN A 45 -3.29 -19.55 -11.78
CA GLN A 45 -4.55 -19.70 -11.05
C GLN A 45 -4.30 -20.00 -9.57
N ASP A 46 -3.33 -20.88 -9.28
CA ASP A 46 -2.92 -21.20 -7.90
C ASP A 46 -2.43 -19.96 -7.13
N ASP A 47 -1.64 -19.11 -7.79
CA ASP A 47 -1.15 -17.84 -7.21
C ASP A 47 -2.34 -16.90 -6.88
N LYS A 48 -3.33 -16.80 -7.77
CA LYS A 48 -4.54 -15.98 -7.55
C LYS A 48 -5.39 -16.52 -6.41
N ASP A 49 -5.64 -17.83 -6.39
CA ASP A 49 -6.46 -18.49 -5.39
C ASP A 49 -5.83 -18.37 -4.01
N ASN A 50 -4.51 -18.54 -3.92
CA ASN A 50 -3.78 -18.38 -2.66
C ASN A 50 -3.91 -16.96 -2.10
N VAL A 51 -3.78 -15.92 -2.94
CA VAL A 51 -3.89 -14.53 -2.47
C VAL A 51 -5.32 -14.17 -2.11
N ASN A 52 -6.30 -14.61 -2.90
CA ASN A 52 -7.71 -14.42 -2.55
C ASN A 52 -8.01 -15.04 -1.19
N LYS A 53 -7.49 -16.24 -0.91
CA LYS A 53 -7.63 -16.89 0.39
C LYS A 53 -6.99 -16.07 1.51
N ILE A 54 -5.76 -15.58 1.33
CA ILE A 54 -5.09 -14.71 2.33
C ILE A 54 -5.92 -13.45 2.59
N CYS A 55 -6.45 -12.81 1.55
CA CYS A 55 -7.30 -11.63 1.66
C CYS A 55 -8.60 -11.94 2.42
N GLU A 56 -9.26 -13.06 2.11
CA GLU A 56 -10.48 -13.49 2.81
C GLU A 56 -10.22 -13.82 4.29
N GLU A 57 -9.12 -14.50 4.59
CA GLU A 57 -8.69 -14.78 5.97
C GLU A 57 -8.39 -13.48 6.74
N ALA A 58 -7.77 -12.49 6.08
CA ALA A 58 -7.51 -11.18 6.69
C ALA A 58 -8.80 -10.40 6.97
N LEU A 59 -9.76 -10.38 6.04
CA LEU A 59 -11.07 -9.76 6.25
C LEU A 59 -11.87 -10.45 7.36
N SER A 60 -11.89 -11.79 7.37
CA SER A 60 -12.56 -12.56 8.43
C SER A 60 -11.92 -12.30 9.80
N TRP A 61 -10.59 -12.15 9.84
CA TRP A 61 -9.90 -11.78 11.06
C TRP A 61 -10.26 -10.35 11.49
N LEU A 62 -10.33 -9.37 10.58
CA LEU A 62 -10.77 -8.00 10.86
C LEU A 62 -12.19 -7.94 11.46
N ASP A 63 -13.12 -8.72 10.91
CA ASP A 63 -14.49 -8.80 11.40
C ASP A 63 -14.57 -9.42 12.80
N SER A 64 -13.80 -10.50 13.01
CA SER A 64 -13.75 -11.20 14.30
C SER A 64 -13.01 -10.41 15.39
N ASN A 65 -12.09 -9.53 15.00
CA ASN A 65 -11.19 -8.80 15.89
C ASN A 65 -11.40 -7.28 15.78
N SER A 66 -12.65 -6.85 15.63
CA SER A 66 -13.02 -5.42 15.48
C SER A 66 -12.60 -4.51 16.65
N LEU A 67 -12.29 -5.09 17.81
CA LEU A 67 -11.84 -4.39 19.02
C LEU A 67 -10.34 -4.57 19.32
N ALA A 68 -9.59 -5.26 18.45
CA ALA A 68 -8.16 -5.49 18.64
C ALA A 68 -7.37 -4.19 18.78
N GLU A 69 -6.22 -4.24 19.42
CA GLU A 69 -5.35 -3.09 19.61
C GLU A 69 -4.65 -2.70 18.30
N LYS A 70 -4.14 -1.47 18.26
CA LYS A 70 -3.43 -0.94 17.08
C LYS A 70 -2.30 -1.86 16.65
N GLU A 71 -1.51 -2.34 17.60
CA GLU A 71 -0.37 -3.22 17.39
C GLU A 71 -0.79 -4.55 16.75
N GLU A 72 -1.94 -5.10 17.12
CA GLU A 72 -2.47 -6.33 16.52
C GLU A 72 -2.89 -6.13 15.06
N PHE A 73 -3.49 -4.97 14.75
CA PHE A 73 -3.80 -4.61 13.36
C PHE A 73 -2.53 -4.41 12.53
N ASP A 74 -1.52 -3.73 13.09
CA ASP A 74 -0.24 -3.49 12.42
C ASP A 74 0.53 -4.81 12.19
N ASP A 75 0.56 -5.72 13.17
CA ASP A 75 1.17 -7.04 13.05
C ASP A 75 0.47 -7.89 11.98
N LYS A 76 -0.87 -7.87 11.96
CA LYS A 76 -1.65 -8.58 10.94
C LYS A 76 -1.40 -7.99 9.54
N LEU A 77 -1.26 -6.66 9.42
CA LEU A 77 -0.88 -6.01 8.18
C LEU A 77 0.50 -6.46 7.70
N HIS A 78 1.49 -6.51 8.58
CA HIS A 78 2.82 -6.99 8.22
C HIS A 78 2.82 -8.45 7.78
N GLU A 79 2.05 -9.31 8.44
CA GLU A 79 1.91 -10.71 8.06
C GLU A 79 1.28 -10.86 6.67
N VAL A 80 0.18 -10.15 6.38
CA VAL A 80 -0.45 -10.16 5.05
C VAL A 80 0.50 -9.60 3.99
N GLN A 81 1.20 -8.50 4.27
CA GLN A 81 2.22 -7.95 3.36
C GLN A 81 3.31 -8.96 3.03
N ARG A 82 3.82 -9.69 4.03
CA ARG A 82 4.87 -10.70 3.84
C ARG A 82 4.39 -11.83 2.94
N GLN A 83 3.15 -12.30 3.12
CA GLN A 83 2.57 -13.37 2.31
C GLN A 83 2.27 -12.91 0.88
N CYS A 84 1.88 -11.66 0.67
CA CYS A 84 1.58 -11.10 -0.66
C CYS A 84 2.83 -10.58 -1.41
N SER A 85 3.92 -10.29 -0.72
CA SER A 85 5.19 -9.80 -1.29
C SER A 85 5.71 -10.61 -2.49
N PRO A 86 5.86 -11.95 -2.43
CA PRO A 86 6.39 -12.73 -3.56
C PRO A 86 5.52 -12.61 -4.82
N LEU A 87 4.21 -12.43 -4.64
CA LEU A 87 3.26 -12.30 -5.73
C LEU A 87 3.30 -10.92 -6.38
N MET A 88 3.40 -9.86 -5.56
CA MET A 88 3.59 -8.50 -6.05
C MET A 88 4.89 -8.38 -6.87
N SER A 89 5.95 -9.08 -6.45
CA SER A 89 7.19 -9.18 -7.22
C SER A 89 7.02 -9.90 -8.55
N LYS A 90 6.23 -10.99 -8.63
CA LYS A 90 5.91 -11.65 -9.92
C LYS A 90 5.13 -10.72 -10.85
N MET A 91 4.13 -10.03 -10.32
CA MET A 91 3.24 -9.14 -11.08
C MET A 91 3.98 -7.93 -11.70
N HIS A 92 4.98 -7.40 -10.99
CA HIS A 92 5.86 -6.32 -11.49
C HIS A 92 7.08 -6.85 -12.26
N GLY A 93 7.59 -8.03 -11.92
CA GLY A 93 8.76 -8.65 -12.53
C GLY A 93 8.53 -9.12 -13.97
N GLN A 94 7.29 -9.47 -14.33
CA GLN A 94 6.94 -9.82 -15.72
C GLN A 94 6.77 -8.59 -16.64
N GLY A 95 6.95 -7.37 -16.11
CA GLY A 95 7.02 -6.12 -16.87
C GLY A 95 8.45 -5.64 -17.17
N GLN A 96 9.49 -6.34 -16.71
CA GLN A 96 10.87 -6.06 -17.11
C GLN A 96 11.24 -6.74 -18.42
N GLY A 97 10.49 -6.36 -19.45
CA GLY A 97 10.76 -6.60 -20.85
C GLY A 97 10.07 -5.52 -21.64
N GLN A 98 10.77 -4.39 -21.85
CA GLN A 98 10.35 -3.16 -22.56
C GLN A 98 9.47 -2.20 -21.75
N GLY A 99 10.09 -1.12 -21.25
CA GLY A 99 9.36 0.00 -20.66
C GLY A 99 10.07 0.83 -19.59
N ALA A 100 11.39 0.81 -19.51
CA ALA A 100 12.15 1.76 -18.67
C ALA A 100 13.18 2.51 -19.53
N ALA A 101 12.69 3.21 -20.57
CA ALA A 101 13.38 4.39 -21.08
C ALA A 101 12.97 5.55 -20.17
N GLY A 102 13.70 5.72 -19.06
CA GLY A 102 13.32 6.63 -17.98
C GLY A 102 14.53 7.27 -17.30
N GLY A 103 15.44 7.84 -18.11
CA GLY A 103 16.38 8.88 -17.70
C GLY A 103 17.85 8.46 -17.53
N PRO A 104 18.82 9.39 -17.69
CA PRO A 104 18.69 10.83 -17.92
C PRO A 104 19.35 11.26 -19.24
N GLN A 105 18.57 11.61 -20.27
CA GLN A 105 19.08 12.42 -21.39
C GLN A 105 18.83 13.89 -21.08
N GLY A 106 19.79 14.50 -20.40
CA GLY A 106 19.89 15.95 -20.21
C GLY A 106 21.24 16.46 -20.71
N GLY A 107 21.68 15.97 -21.87
CA GLY A 107 22.89 16.39 -22.55
C GLY A 107 22.58 17.34 -23.71
N GLN A 108 22.66 18.64 -23.43
CA GLN A 108 23.23 19.71 -24.26
C GLN A 108 22.97 19.76 -25.79
N ARG A 109 22.39 20.91 -26.20
CA ARG A 109 22.68 21.76 -27.38
C ARG A 109 21.53 21.93 -28.40
N GLY A 110 21.32 23.19 -28.80
CA GLY A 110 20.45 23.62 -29.90
C GLY A 110 19.53 24.77 -29.47
N ASP A 111 20.07 25.96 -29.23
CA ASP A 111 20.01 27.08 -30.20
C ASP A 111 18.62 27.74 -30.24
N GLY A 112 18.51 28.86 -29.51
CA GLY A 112 17.37 29.79 -29.55
C GLY A 112 17.92 31.21 -29.33
N PRO A 113 17.54 32.19 -30.16
CA PRO A 113 18.34 33.40 -30.38
C PRO A 113 18.30 34.41 -29.23
N THR A 114 19.42 35.15 -29.15
CA THR A 114 19.73 36.28 -28.27
C THR A 114 18.90 37.53 -28.60
N VAL A 115 18.34 38.16 -27.56
CA VAL A 115 17.98 39.60 -27.48
C VAL A 115 18.12 39.93 -25.98
N GLU A 116 19.28 40.38 -25.49
CA GLU A 116 19.82 41.74 -25.50
C GLU A 116 18.81 42.86 -25.21
N GLU A 117 19.02 43.47 -24.04
CA GLU A 117 18.69 44.85 -23.64
C GLU A 117 17.22 45.28 -23.66
N VAL A 118 16.70 45.68 -22.49
CA VAL A 118 16.38 47.09 -22.21
C VAL A 118 16.35 47.26 -20.67
N ASP A 119 17.09 48.28 -20.23
CA ASP A 119 17.13 49.00 -18.95
C ASP A 119 16.01 48.73 -17.92
#